data_AF-A0A2N9L9E7-F1
#
_entry.id   AF-A0A2N9L9E7-F1
#
_cell.length_a   1.000
_cell.length_b   1.000
_cell.length_c   1.000
_cell.angle_alpha   90.00
_cell.angle_beta   90.00
_cell.angle_gamma   90.00
#
_symmetry.space_group_name_H-M   'P 1'
#
loop_
_entity.id
_entity.type
_entity.pdbx_description
1 polymer ?
#
loop_
_entity_poly.entity_id
_entity_poly.type
_entity_poly.pdbx_seq_one_letter_code
_entity_poly.pdbx_strand_id
1 'polypeptide(L)'
;MNQLSDDEVLRIRELIDRDYRVEGDLRREVAMNIKRLMDLGCYRGLRHRRGLPVRGQRTHTNARTRKGKAVAIAGKKKVTK
;
A
#
# COMPACT_ATOMS: atom_id res chain seq x y z
N MET A 1 32.50 0.54 9.68
CA MET A 1 31.31 0.02 8.98
C MET A 1 31.45 0.39 7.51
N ASN A 2 32.25 -0.36 6.77
CA ASN A 2 32.30 -0.39 5.30
C ASN A 2 33.14 -1.62 4.94
N GLN A 3 32.47 -2.75 4.67
CA GLN A 3 33.14 -4.05 4.46
C GLN A 3 33.23 -4.42 2.97
N LEU A 4 32.65 -3.60 2.09
CA LEU A 4 32.60 -3.87 0.67
C LEU A 4 33.64 -3.02 -0.05
N SER A 5 34.26 -3.59 -1.09
CA SER A 5 35.05 -2.82 -2.05
C SER A 5 34.15 -2.05 -3.02
N ASP A 6 34.70 -1.02 -3.67
CA ASP A 6 33.94 -0.23 -4.66
C ASP A 6 33.45 -1.10 -5.84
N ASP A 7 34.23 -2.11 -6.25
CA ASP A 7 33.85 -3.07 -7.29
C ASP A 7 32.68 -3.97 -6.87
N GLU A 8 32.61 -4.34 -5.59
CA GLU A 8 31.47 -5.09 -5.05
C GLU A 8 30.20 -4.23 -5.05
N VAL A 9 30.32 -2.96 -4.68
CA VAL A 9 29.20 -2.02 -4.70
C VAL A 9 28.69 -1.80 -6.13
N LEU A 10 29.59 -1.67 -7.10
CA LEU A 10 29.23 -1.51 -8.51
C LEU A 10 28.49 -2.74 -9.03
N ARG A 11 29.02 -3.94 -8.78
CA ARG A 11 28.39 -5.21 -9.17
C ARG A 11 26.98 -5.35 -8.60
N ILE A 12 26.78 -4.97 -7.34
CA ILE A 12 25.45 -5.02 -6.71
C ILE A 12 24.48 -4.03 -7.38
N ARG A 13 24.93 -2.81 -7.67
CA ARG A 13 24.08 -1.81 -8.35
C ARG A 13 23.64 -2.29 -9.73
N GLU A 14 24.59 -2.74 -10.55
CA GLU A 14 24.30 -3.23 -11.91
C GLU A 14 23.31 -4.40 -11.89
N LEU A 15 23.46 -5.32 -10.94
CA LEU A 15 22.55 -6.46 -10.77
C LEU A 15 21.14 -6.00 -10.39
N ILE A 16 21.02 -5.03 -9.47
CA ILE A 16 19.74 -4.47 -9.04
C ILE A 16 19.05 -3.79 -10.22
N ASP A 17 19.74 -2.91 -10.94
CA ASP A 17 19.18 -2.12 -12.03
C ASP A 17 18.75 -2.99 -13.23
N ARG A 18 19.50 -4.07 -13.51
CA ARG A 18 19.21 -4.96 -14.63
C ARG A 18 18.06 -5.93 -14.33
N ASP A 19 18.10 -6.57 -13.17
CA ASP A 19 17.27 -7.76 -12.91
C ASP A 19 16.03 -7.43 -12.08
N TYR A 20 15.97 -6.27 -11.42
CA TYR A 20 14.91 -5.94 -10.47
C TYR A 20 14.26 -4.59 -10.75
N ARG A 21 12.92 -4.57 -10.68
CA ARG A 21 12.16 -3.31 -10.61
C ARG A 21 12.07 -2.89 -9.17
N VAL A 22 12.77 -1.82 -8.82
CA VAL A 22 12.78 -1.27 -7.46
C VAL A 22 12.20 0.13 -7.41
N GLU A 23 11.94 0.60 -6.19
CA GLU A 23 11.59 1.99 -5.89
C GLU A 23 10.49 2.62 -6.75
N GLY A 24 10.84 3.60 -7.58
CA GLY A 24 9.91 4.43 -8.35
C GLY A 24 9.15 3.64 -9.39
N ASP A 25 9.84 2.77 -10.13
CA ASP A 25 9.24 1.99 -11.20
C ASP A 25 8.24 0.97 -10.65
N LEU A 26 8.62 0.27 -9.57
CA LEU A 26 7.72 -0.65 -8.89
C LEU A 26 6.51 0.08 -8.28
N ARG A 27 6.71 1.25 -7.67
CA ARG A 27 5.60 2.06 -7.13
C ARG A 27 4.63 2.50 -8.24
N ARG A 28 5.15 2.92 -9.39
CA ARG A 28 4.35 3.33 -10.56
C ARG A 28 3.56 2.15 -11.12
N GLU A 29 4.19 1.00 -11.28
CA GLU A 29 3.53 -0.22 -11.76
C GLU A 29 2.39 -0.63 -10.83
N VAL A 30 2.63 -0.68 -9.51
CA VAL A 30 1.61 -1.02 -8.51
C VAL A 30 0.45 -0.01 -8.53
N ALA A 31 0.75 1.29 -8.64
CA ALA A 31 -0.28 2.32 -8.73
C ALA A 31 -1.15 2.16 -9.98
N MET A 32 -0.53 1.88 -11.14
CA MET A 32 -1.23 1.61 -12.40
C MET A 32 -2.09 0.34 -12.31
N ASN A 33 -1.59 -0.72 -11.67
CA ASN A 33 -2.36 -1.94 -11.42
C ASN A 33 -3.61 -1.67 -10.57
N ILE A 34 -3.50 -0.85 -9.52
CA ILE A 34 -4.66 -0.46 -8.69
C ILE A 34 -5.62 0.41 -9.49
N LYS A 35 -5.12 1.38 -10.27
CA LYS A 35 -5.94 2.24 -11.14
C LYS A 35 -6.73 1.42 -12.15
N ARG A 36 -6.09 0.47 -12.83
CA ARG A 36 -6.76 -0.47 -13.75
C ARG A 36 -7.91 -1.22 -13.09
N LEU A 37 -7.73 -1.71 -11.86
CA LEU A 37 -8.81 -2.38 -11.11
C LEU A 37 -9.97 -1.43 -10.79
N MET A 38 -9.66 -0.17 -10.45
CA MET A 38 -10.68 0.85 -10.18
C MET A 38 -11.46 1.24 -11.43
N ASP A 39 -10.78 1.37 -12.57
CA ASP A 39 -11.39 1.75 -13.86
C ASP A 39 -12.27 0.62 -14.41
N LEU A 40 -11.84 -0.64 -14.26
CA LEU A 40 -12.62 -1.83 -14.61
C LEU A 40 -13.90 -1.98 -13.77
N GLY A 41 -13.97 -1.37 -12.58
CA GLY A 41 -15.15 -1.44 -11.71
C GLY A 41 -15.36 -2.77 -10.98
N CYS A 42 -14.36 -3.66 -10.97
CA CYS A 42 -14.46 -4.93 -10.24
C CYS A 42 -14.57 -4.70 -8.72
N TYR A 43 -15.01 -5.71 -7.96
CA TYR A 43 -15.17 -5.59 -6.50
C TYR A 43 -13.91 -5.07 -5.80
N ARG A 44 -12.73 -5.59 -6.17
CA ARG A 44 -11.44 -5.11 -5.63
C ARG A 44 -11.22 -3.62 -5.90
N GLY A 45 -11.51 -3.16 -7.11
CA GLY A 45 -11.43 -1.75 -7.49
C GLY A 45 -12.37 -0.86 -6.68
N LEU A 46 -13.63 -1.26 -6.53
CA LEU A 46 -14.60 -0.54 -5.70
C LEU A 46 -14.16 -0.44 -4.24
N ARG A 47 -13.55 -1.51 -3.70
CA ARG A 47 -13.00 -1.51 -2.33
C ARG A 47 -11.76 -0.61 -2.21
N HIS A 48 -10.88 -0.61 -3.21
CA HIS A 48 -9.76 0.34 -3.28
C HIS A 48 -10.25 1.79 -3.29
N ARG A 49 -11.23 2.11 -4.13
CA ARG A 49 -11.85 3.45 -4.25
C ARG A 49 -12.51 3.90 -2.95
N ARG A 50 -13.21 3.00 -2.24
CA ARG A 50 -13.87 3.29 -0.95
C ARG A 50 -12.93 3.29 0.25
N GLY A 51 -11.62 3.06 0.08
CA GLY A 51 -10.68 2.99 1.20
C GLY A 51 -10.97 1.82 2.16
N LEU A 52 -11.48 0.70 1.64
CA LEU A 52 -11.80 -0.49 2.44
C LEU A 52 -10.79 -1.63 2.19
N PRO A 53 -10.65 -2.57 3.15
CA PRO A 53 -9.90 -3.80 2.93
C PRO A 53 -10.42 -4.59 1.72
N VAL A 54 -9.49 -5.13 0.94
CA VAL A 54 -9.72 -5.74 -0.39
C VAL A 54 -9.66 -7.27 -0.39
N ARG A 55 -9.15 -7.91 0.67
CA ARG A 55 -8.98 -9.38 0.75
C ARG A 55 -10.09 -10.04 1.59
N GLY A 56 -11.30 -9.48 1.56
CA GLY A 56 -12.47 -10.07 2.26
C GLY A 56 -12.50 -9.89 3.78
N GLN A 57 -11.64 -9.04 4.36
CA GLN A 57 -11.65 -8.83 5.81
C GLN A 57 -12.95 -8.16 6.30
N ARG A 58 -13.39 -8.53 7.51
CA ARG A 58 -14.53 -7.91 8.19
C ARG A 58 -14.27 -6.42 8.44
N THR A 59 -15.19 -5.56 8.00
CA THR A 59 -15.03 -4.09 8.11
C THR A 59 -15.81 -3.44 9.24
N HIS A 60 -16.61 -4.20 10.00
CA HIS A 60 -17.44 -3.63 11.08
C HIS A 60 -16.60 -3.06 12.23
N THR A 61 -15.51 -3.71 12.60
CA THR A 61 -14.68 -3.35 13.77
C THR A 61 -13.25 -2.93 13.38
N ASN A 62 -12.34 -3.89 13.21
CA ASN A 62 -10.89 -3.69 13.16
C ASN A 62 -10.37 -3.56 11.72
N ALA A 63 -10.67 -2.44 11.07
CA ALA A 63 -10.22 -2.15 9.70
C ALA A 63 -9.44 -0.83 9.58
N ARG A 64 -8.84 -0.34 10.67
CA ARG A 64 -8.27 1.01 10.79
C ARG A 64 -7.05 1.26 9.90
N THR A 65 -6.21 0.27 9.66
CA THR A 65 -5.05 0.41 8.74
C THR A 65 -5.46 0.86 7.34
N ARG A 66 -6.63 0.42 6.85
CA ARG A 66 -7.14 0.80 5.52
C ARG A 66 -8.19 1.91 5.57
N LYS A 67 -9.06 1.93 6.59
CA LYS A 67 -10.10 2.95 6.79
C LYS A 67 -9.58 4.30 7.30
N GLY A 68 -8.35 4.34 7.83
CA GLY A 68 -7.81 5.49 8.54
C GLY A 68 -8.27 5.57 10.00
N LYS A 69 -7.89 6.69 10.65
CA LYS A 69 -8.23 6.98 12.05
C LYS A 69 -9.75 6.95 12.27
N ALA A 70 -10.17 6.62 13.48
CA ALA A 70 -11.59 6.59 13.82
C ALA A 70 -12.16 8.01 13.77
N VAL A 71 -12.99 8.28 12.77
CA VAL A 71 -13.81 9.50 12.73
C VAL A 71 -14.94 9.33 13.74
N ALA A 72 -14.97 10.18 14.76
CA ALA A 72 -16.06 10.23 15.71
C ALA A 72 -17.30 10.81 15.00
N ILE A 73 -18.46 10.17 15.21
CA ILE A 73 -19.73 10.74 14.77
C ILE A 73 -20.10 11.85 15.75
N ALA A 74 -20.34 13.06 15.24
CA ALA A 74 -20.79 14.17 16.06
C ALA A 74 -22.07 13.77 16.84
N GLY A 75 -22.11 14.07 18.14
CA GLY A 75 -23.25 13.72 19.00
C GLY A 75 -23.16 12.35 19.70
N LYS A 76 -22.12 11.54 19.46
CA LYS A 76 -21.92 10.31 20.26
C LYS A 76 -21.27 10.67 21.60
N LYS A 77 -22.03 10.53 22.69
CA LYS A 77 -21.60 10.78 24.07
C LYS A 77 -20.28 10.03 24.33
N LYS A 78 -19.23 10.74 24.76
CA LYS A 78 -18.00 10.10 25.21
C LYS A 78 -18.36 9.21 26.39
N VAL A 79 -18.07 7.92 26.30
CA VAL A 79 -18.11 7.03 27.46
C VAL A 79 -16.91 7.44 28.32
N THR A 80 -17.16 8.28 29.32
CA THR A 80 -16.22 8.50 30.42
C THR A 80 -16.09 7.19 31.17
N LYS A 81 -14.85 6.74 31.36
CA LYS A 81 -14.53 5.60 32.22
C LYS A 81 -14.77 5.97 33.68
#